data_AF-A0A7J4Q3M8-F1
#
_entry.id   AF-A0A7J4Q3M8-F1
#
_cell.length_a   1.000
_cell.length_b   1.000
_cell.length_c   1.000
_cell.angle_alpha   90.00
_cell.angle_beta   90.00
_cell.angle_gamma   90.00
#
_symmetry.space_group_name_H-M   'P 1'
#
loop_
_entity.id
_entity.type
_entity.pdbx_description
1 polymer ?
#
loop_
_entity_poly.entity_id
_entity_poly.type
_entity_poly.pdbx_seq_one_letter_code
_entity_poly.pdbx_strand_id
1 'polypeptide(L)'
;STGLYAPPGEVITVSVDQETSELGFSVLIGAHTDGLWGKDIIKRHSKIYRDWAIENTTNQVANSFGGPIYVSVPAGSLFGDLELTISGAIRAPMFVLGETSDFEWLYSERENPAPWAELISDNFIMTVPSSEIRNLDNPSQLMNWWDSALNMEHHLYGFEPWPRVERAVFDVQISAGWMHSGYPFMAHDLSVPDVVNYTYMSENGDWGMFHELGHNHQWMPSTLPGNTETSCNFASVYLMEDLVGVQGHSAVDPVQRESRMRSYFDDGSNISNWSVWTALDTFLIIKEEWGWDVITETLSLYYTLPTDEIPIGDIEEFNYWVMHLSNTTGYNLAPYHAAWGFPLNQQTYDALEHLPVWVNDSLRGDFFVYDAIIRDLDVQNTTDDTTDIFWETYDNGTNVSLVFYYGVSDVGNQTLGWTSSSNWGTTSVGNHSQTITGLIAGTTYYGRVQAFNEESSVWSGPISWTTNIN
;
A
#
# COMPACT_ATOMS: atom_id res chain seq x y z
N SER A 1 2.60 9.71 27.70
CA SER A 1 1.58 9.40 28.72
C SER A 1 2.15 9.67 30.10
N THR A 2 1.37 10.14 31.09
CA THR A 2 1.94 10.42 32.43
C THR A 2 1.61 9.35 33.48
N GLY A 3 0.75 8.37 33.18
CA GLY A 3 0.26 7.39 34.16
C GLY A 3 -0.65 7.97 35.24
N LEU A 4 -1.13 9.20 35.05
CA LEU A 4 -1.98 9.93 35.99
C LEU A 4 -3.34 10.24 35.37
N TYR A 5 -4.34 10.38 36.24
CA TYR A 5 -5.72 10.68 35.88
C TYR A 5 -6.23 11.87 36.70
N ALA A 6 -6.84 12.85 36.03
CA ALA A 6 -7.50 13.97 36.67
C ALA A 6 -8.91 13.55 37.12
N PRO A 7 -9.25 13.57 38.42
CA PRO A 7 -10.60 13.26 38.86
C PRO A 7 -11.64 14.22 38.25
N PRO A 8 -12.86 13.76 37.94
CA PRO A 8 -13.85 14.59 37.26
C PRO A 8 -14.21 15.86 38.04
N GLY A 9 -14.04 17.02 37.40
CA GLY A 9 -14.37 18.33 37.98
C GLY A 9 -13.37 18.87 38.99
N GLU A 10 -12.37 18.09 39.38
CA GLU A 10 -11.31 18.54 40.29
C GLU A 10 -10.27 19.38 39.54
N VAL A 11 -9.67 20.33 40.26
CA VAL A 11 -8.55 21.14 39.76
C VAL A 11 -7.25 20.44 40.14
N ILE A 12 -6.41 20.17 39.15
CA ILE A 12 -5.05 19.69 39.37
C ILE A 12 -4.05 20.83 39.14
N THR A 13 -2.90 20.75 39.80
CA THR A 13 -1.82 21.74 39.66
C THR A 13 -0.65 21.11 38.93
N VAL A 14 -0.19 21.75 37.86
CA VAL A 14 1.00 21.38 37.10
C VAL A 14 2.08 22.42 37.39
N SER A 15 3.20 21.96 37.95
CA SER A 15 4.35 22.80 38.29
C SER A 15 5.56 22.40 37.49
N VAL A 16 6.27 23.39 36.95
CA VAL A 16 7.49 23.24 36.14
C VAL A 16 8.47 24.35 36.50
N ASP A 17 9.73 24.21 36.11
CA ASP A 17 10.69 25.32 36.19
C ASP A 17 10.43 26.38 35.11
N GLN A 18 11.16 27.50 35.21
CA GLN A 18 10.98 28.62 34.29
C GLN A 18 11.32 28.24 32.86
N GLU A 19 12.41 27.51 32.65
CA GLU A 19 12.88 27.10 31.31
C GLU A 19 11.84 26.21 30.63
N THR A 20 11.33 25.20 31.35
CA THR A 20 10.30 24.28 30.85
C THR A 20 8.99 25.02 30.54
N SER A 21 8.60 26.01 31.34
CA SER A 21 7.38 26.81 31.09
C SER A 21 7.42 27.62 29.79
N GLU A 22 8.61 27.86 29.23
CA GLU A 22 8.81 28.64 28.00
C GLU A 22 8.86 27.75 26.74
N LEU A 23 8.84 26.42 26.90
CA LEU A 23 8.90 25.46 25.77
C LEU A 23 7.60 25.40 24.95
N GLY A 24 6.48 25.93 25.45
CA GLY A 24 5.23 26.02 24.69
C GLY A 24 4.52 24.68 24.46
N PHE A 25 4.68 23.73 25.39
CA PHE A 25 3.89 22.49 25.41
C PHE A 25 2.54 22.70 26.12
N SER A 26 1.63 21.74 25.96
CA SER A 26 0.33 21.74 26.64
C SER A 26 0.10 20.49 27.48
N VAL A 27 -0.86 20.57 28.39
CA VAL A 27 -1.41 19.44 29.13
C VAL A 27 -2.80 19.13 28.61
N LEU A 28 -2.97 17.92 28.08
CA LEU A 28 -4.24 17.38 27.63
C LEU A 28 -4.84 16.48 28.72
N ILE A 29 -6.09 16.74 29.09
CA ILE A 29 -6.86 15.88 30.00
C ILE A 29 -8.00 15.22 29.21
N GLY A 30 -7.92 13.90 29.05
CA GLY A 30 -8.87 13.07 28.30
C GLY A 30 -8.29 12.55 26.98
N ALA A 31 -8.36 11.24 26.77
CA ALA A 31 -7.81 10.56 25.58
C ALA A 31 -8.71 10.64 24.34
N HIS A 32 -10.02 10.75 24.55
CA HIS A 32 -11.06 10.72 23.52
C HIS A 32 -11.16 12.06 22.80
N THR A 33 -10.20 12.34 21.90
CA THR A 33 -10.19 13.58 21.10
C THR A 33 -11.26 13.61 20.01
N ASP A 34 -11.89 12.46 19.76
CA ASP A 34 -12.95 12.26 18.78
C ASP A 34 -14.31 12.83 19.22
N GLY A 35 -14.93 13.59 18.31
CA GLY A 35 -16.11 14.40 18.56
C GLY A 35 -17.40 13.78 18.00
N LEU A 36 -18.47 13.76 18.81
CA LEU A 36 -19.75 13.11 18.46
C LEU A 36 -20.85 14.08 17.99
N TRP A 37 -20.51 15.33 17.65
CA TRP A 37 -21.52 16.36 17.30
C TRP A 37 -22.33 16.03 16.05
N GLY A 38 -21.82 15.15 15.18
CA GLY A 38 -22.51 14.67 13.98
C GLY A 38 -23.40 13.45 14.21
N LYS A 39 -23.56 12.96 15.45
CA LYS A 39 -24.36 11.77 15.75
C LYS A 39 -25.77 12.15 16.21
N ASP A 40 -26.76 11.41 15.70
CA ASP A 40 -28.16 11.56 16.12
C ASP A 40 -28.41 11.03 17.55
N ILE A 41 -27.67 9.97 17.94
CA ILE A 41 -27.73 9.36 19.27
C ILE A 41 -26.35 9.46 19.89
N ILE A 42 -26.28 10.01 21.10
CA ILE A 42 -25.03 10.27 21.81
C ILE A 42 -25.01 9.44 23.11
N LYS A 43 -24.05 8.53 23.24
CA LYS A 43 -23.83 7.64 24.40
C LYS A 43 -22.91 8.26 25.47
N ARG A 44 -22.11 9.26 25.11
CA ARG A 44 -21.26 10.07 26.01
C ARG A 44 -21.21 11.52 25.54
N HIS A 45 -20.88 12.48 26.40
CA HIS A 45 -20.76 13.87 25.93
C HIS A 45 -19.81 13.97 24.73
N SER A 46 -20.15 14.82 23.75
CA SER A 46 -19.46 14.83 22.44
C SER A 46 -17.98 15.16 22.55
N LYS A 47 -17.62 16.10 23.43
CA LYS A 47 -16.24 16.48 23.72
C LYS A 47 -15.96 16.25 25.20
N ILE A 48 -15.09 15.29 25.53
CA ILE A 48 -14.72 14.95 26.92
C ILE A 48 -13.23 15.17 27.20
N TYR A 49 -12.53 15.89 26.33
CA TYR A 49 -11.14 16.27 26.50
C TYR A 49 -10.96 17.79 26.60
N ARG A 50 -9.87 18.23 27.22
CA ARG A 50 -9.48 19.64 27.27
C ARG A 50 -7.97 19.78 27.27
N ASP A 51 -7.48 20.70 26.44
CA ASP A 51 -6.08 21.08 26.35
C ASP A 51 -5.84 22.40 27.12
N TRP A 52 -4.68 22.51 27.76
CA TRP A 52 -4.23 23.67 28.52
C TRP A 52 -2.77 23.98 28.21
N ALA A 53 -2.50 25.17 27.67
CA ALA A 53 -1.13 25.65 27.53
C ALA A 53 -0.46 25.82 28.91
N ILE A 54 0.81 25.41 29.00
CA ILE A 54 1.63 25.59 30.20
C ILE A 54 2.52 26.81 29.98
N GLU A 55 2.14 27.95 30.57
CA GLU A 55 2.79 29.25 30.32
C GLU A 55 3.45 29.84 31.57
N ASN A 56 3.23 29.23 32.74
CA ASN A 56 3.76 29.67 34.02
C ASN A 56 4.47 28.51 34.74
N THR A 57 5.25 28.81 35.78
CA THR A 57 5.84 27.77 36.65
C THR A 57 4.80 27.00 37.45
N THR A 58 3.57 27.49 37.53
CA THR A 58 2.45 26.83 38.22
C THR A 58 1.15 27.12 37.47
N ASN A 59 0.47 26.07 37.02
CA ASN A 59 -0.75 26.15 36.22
C ASN A 59 -1.84 25.31 36.87
N GLN A 60 -3.04 25.84 36.93
CA GLN A 60 -4.22 25.11 37.39
C GLN A 60 -5.04 24.67 36.19
N VAL A 61 -5.24 23.37 36.05
CA VAL A 61 -5.92 22.76 34.90
C VAL A 61 -7.02 21.81 35.39
N ALA A 62 -8.08 21.64 34.61
CA ALA A 62 -9.23 20.82 34.99
C ALA A 62 -10.02 20.34 33.77
N ASN A 63 -10.77 19.25 33.94
CA ASN A 63 -11.77 18.77 32.99
C ASN A 63 -13.00 18.28 33.77
N SER A 64 -14.21 18.73 33.37
CA SER A 64 -15.47 18.35 34.02
C SER A 64 -15.74 16.84 34.00
N PHE A 65 -15.19 16.12 33.02
CA PHE A 65 -15.33 14.67 32.89
C PHE A 65 -14.15 13.90 33.49
N GLY A 66 -13.08 14.61 33.87
CA GLY A 66 -11.80 14.00 34.21
C GLY A 66 -11.12 13.42 32.97
N GLY A 67 -10.10 12.61 33.18
CA GLY A 67 -9.44 11.89 32.09
C GLY A 67 -7.98 11.58 32.39
N PRO A 68 -7.37 10.65 31.63
CA PRO A 68 -5.92 10.49 31.62
C PRO A 68 -5.25 11.82 31.27
N ILE A 69 -4.09 12.06 31.88
CA ILE A 69 -3.32 13.29 31.70
C ILE A 69 -2.16 13.00 30.73
N TYR A 70 -2.01 13.87 29.74
CA TYR A 70 -0.97 13.80 28.73
C TYR A 70 -0.19 15.12 28.70
N VAL A 71 1.09 15.01 28.38
CA VAL A 71 1.91 16.13 27.95
C VAL A 71 1.92 16.11 26.43
N SER A 72 1.41 17.17 25.81
CA SER A 72 1.32 17.32 24.37
C SER A 72 2.43 18.25 23.89
N VAL A 73 3.37 17.66 23.15
CA VAL A 73 4.57 18.34 22.64
C VAL A 73 4.35 18.69 21.16
N PRO A 74 4.61 19.94 20.72
CA PRO A 74 4.50 20.31 19.31
C PRO A 74 5.41 19.47 18.42
N ALA A 75 4.94 19.11 17.23
CA ALA A 75 5.73 18.33 16.27
C ALA A 75 7.04 19.03 15.90
N GLY A 76 8.13 18.28 15.80
CA GLY A 76 9.47 18.80 15.48
C GLY A 76 10.20 19.46 16.66
N SER A 77 9.63 19.42 17.87
CA SER A 77 10.29 19.94 19.08
C SER A 77 11.50 19.11 19.48
N LEU A 78 12.51 19.77 20.05
CA LEU A 78 13.76 19.16 20.53
C LEU A 78 13.94 19.37 22.04
N PHE A 79 12.87 19.16 22.82
CA PHE A 79 12.84 19.51 24.25
C PHE A 79 13.66 18.56 25.14
N GLY A 80 13.92 17.34 24.66
CA GLY A 80 14.49 16.30 25.52
C GLY A 80 13.51 15.89 26.62
N ASP A 81 14.05 15.54 27.79
CA ASP A 81 13.24 15.15 28.95
C ASP A 81 12.57 16.38 29.57
N LEU A 82 11.26 16.27 29.81
CA LEU A 82 10.46 17.29 30.47
C LEU A 82 10.20 16.90 31.92
N GLU A 83 10.71 17.68 32.88
CA GLU A 83 10.38 17.49 34.29
C GLU A 83 9.19 18.35 34.71
N LEU A 84 8.13 17.70 35.20
CA LEU A 84 6.94 18.36 35.74
C LEU A 84 6.42 17.64 36.98
N THR A 85 5.83 18.41 37.90
CA THR A 85 5.12 17.87 39.07
C THR A 85 3.63 18.09 38.90
N ILE A 86 2.85 17.02 38.98
CA ILE A 86 1.37 17.08 38.93
C ILE A 86 0.80 16.75 40.31
N SER A 87 0.06 17.68 40.91
CA SER A 87 -0.60 17.53 42.21
C SER A 87 -2.12 17.50 42.08
N GLY A 88 -2.79 16.64 42.86
CA GLY A 88 -4.25 16.47 42.85
C GLY A 88 -4.77 15.40 41.87
N ALA A 89 -3.88 14.74 41.13
CA ALA A 89 -4.22 13.60 40.28
C ALA A 89 -4.21 12.27 41.06
N ILE A 90 -4.82 11.23 40.48
CA ILE A 90 -4.73 9.84 40.95
C ILE A 90 -3.91 9.00 39.96
N ARG A 91 -3.38 7.86 40.40
CA ARG A 91 -2.67 6.93 39.51
C ARG A 91 -3.65 6.19 38.61
N ALA A 92 -3.25 5.98 37.36
CA ALA A 92 -3.92 5.09 36.41
C ALA A 92 -3.14 3.79 36.26
N PRO A 93 -3.80 2.67 35.91
CA PRO A 93 -3.06 1.48 35.48
C PRO A 93 -2.26 1.81 34.24
N MET A 94 -0.94 1.63 34.32
CA MET A 94 -0.03 1.88 33.21
C MET A 94 1.01 0.77 33.17
N PHE A 95 1.17 0.18 32.00
CA PHE A 95 2.24 -0.76 31.71
C PHE A 95 3.10 -0.17 30.61
N VAL A 96 4.41 -0.09 30.83
CA VAL A 96 5.40 0.32 29.84
C VAL A 96 6.36 -0.85 29.60
N LEU A 97 6.39 -1.36 28.38
CA LEU A 97 7.25 -2.48 28.00
C LEU A 97 8.72 -2.14 28.28
N GLY A 98 9.43 -3.04 28.96
CA GLY A 98 10.84 -2.84 29.33
C GLY A 98 11.06 -2.01 30.61
N GLU A 99 10.07 -1.24 31.07
CA GLU A 99 10.16 -0.47 32.32
C GLU A 99 9.32 -1.08 33.46
N THR A 100 8.07 -1.47 33.18
CA THR A 100 7.18 -2.12 34.15
C THR A 100 7.32 -3.63 34.02
N SER A 101 7.70 -4.32 35.09
CA SER A 101 7.71 -5.79 35.06
C SER A 101 6.30 -6.37 35.18
N ASP A 102 6.07 -7.58 34.65
CA ASP A 102 4.79 -8.30 34.85
C ASP A 102 4.47 -8.49 36.34
N PHE A 103 5.50 -8.62 37.19
CA PHE A 103 5.32 -8.71 38.63
C PHE A 103 4.76 -7.41 39.22
N GLU A 104 5.35 -6.26 38.90
CA GLU A 104 4.83 -4.95 39.34
C GLU A 104 3.42 -4.70 38.78
N TRP A 105 3.18 -5.10 37.53
CA TRP A 105 1.85 -5.03 36.94
C TRP A 105 0.81 -5.80 37.75
N LEU A 106 1.06 -7.09 38.02
CA LEU A 106 0.15 -7.99 38.73
C LEU A 106 -0.16 -7.56 40.16
N TYR A 107 0.84 -7.04 40.87
CA TYR A 107 0.77 -6.78 42.31
C TYR A 107 0.59 -5.31 42.68
N SER A 108 0.75 -4.36 41.76
CA SER A 108 0.51 -2.94 42.03
C SER A 108 -0.13 -2.17 40.88
N GLU A 109 0.44 -2.15 39.68
CA GLU A 109 0.04 -1.16 38.68
C GLU A 109 -1.36 -1.41 38.12
N ARG A 110 -1.73 -2.68 37.87
CA ARG A 110 -3.04 -3.01 37.31
C ARG A 110 -4.20 -2.70 38.25
N GLU A 111 -3.96 -2.49 39.55
CA GLU A 111 -4.97 -2.20 40.58
C GLU A 111 -5.12 -0.69 40.87
N ASN A 112 -4.37 0.18 40.19
CA ASN A 112 -4.53 1.63 40.33
C ASN A 112 -5.99 2.09 40.04
N PRO A 113 -6.49 3.12 40.73
CA PRO A 113 -7.93 3.38 40.82
C PRO A 113 -8.58 4.08 39.61
N ALA A 114 -7.79 4.61 38.67
CA ALA A 114 -8.38 5.30 37.52
C ALA A 114 -9.25 4.37 36.65
N PRO A 115 -10.26 4.91 35.94
CA PRO A 115 -11.15 4.13 35.09
C PRO A 115 -10.56 3.79 33.72
N TRP A 116 -9.44 4.39 33.34
CA TRP A 116 -8.73 4.17 32.06
C TRP A 116 -7.30 3.73 32.31
N ALA A 117 -6.83 2.80 31.50
CA ALA A 117 -5.48 2.24 31.55
C ALA A 117 -4.72 2.51 30.25
N GLU A 118 -3.40 2.51 30.32
CA GLU A 118 -2.52 2.55 29.14
C GLU A 118 -1.54 1.37 29.12
N LEU A 119 -1.45 0.70 27.97
CA LEU A 119 -0.43 -0.31 27.67
C LEU A 119 0.47 0.26 26.58
N ILE A 120 1.77 0.34 26.85
CA ILE A 120 2.74 1.12 26.06
C ILE A 120 3.90 0.22 25.64
N SER A 121 4.25 0.26 24.37
CA SER A 121 5.52 -0.22 23.81
C SER A 121 6.24 0.93 23.08
N ASP A 122 7.36 0.62 22.42
CA ASP A 122 8.12 1.60 21.64
C ASP A 122 7.35 2.06 20.40
N ASN A 123 6.51 1.19 19.82
CA ASN A 123 5.78 1.44 18.58
C ASN A 123 4.26 1.61 18.76
N PHE A 124 3.66 1.19 19.88
CA PHE A 124 2.20 1.25 20.06
C PHE A 124 1.74 1.59 21.49
N ILE A 125 0.69 2.40 21.59
CA ILE A 125 0.02 2.76 22.85
C ILE A 125 -1.47 2.46 22.75
N MET A 126 -1.99 1.62 23.64
CA MET A 126 -3.42 1.37 23.78
C MET A 126 -3.99 2.06 25.01
N THR A 127 -5.05 2.85 24.84
CA THR A 127 -5.86 3.39 25.94
C THR A 127 -7.19 2.65 26.00
N VAL A 128 -7.40 1.91 27.09
CA VAL A 128 -8.55 0.99 27.26
C VAL A 128 -9.24 1.19 28.62
N PRO A 129 -10.51 0.82 28.77
CA PRO A 129 -11.15 0.81 30.08
C PRO A 129 -10.37 -0.08 31.05
N SER A 130 -10.08 0.42 32.24
CA SER A 130 -9.27 -0.34 33.19
C SER A 130 -9.91 -1.64 33.64
N SER A 131 -11.24 -1.79 33.51
CA SER A 131 -11.93 -3.06 33.81
C SER A 131 -11.47 -4.22 32.93
N GLU A 132 -11.11 -3.95 31.68
CA GLU A 132 -10.73 -4.97 30.70
C GLU A 132 -9.33 -5.54 30.96
N ILE A 133 -8.47 -4.77 31.62
CA ILE A 133 -7.07 -5.15 31.87
C ILE A 133 -6.81 -5.68 33.29
N ARG A 134 -7.80 -5.70 34.19
CA ARG A 134 -7.58 -6.16 35.58
C ARG A 134 -7.18 -7.64 35.65
N ASN A 135 -7.56 -8.42 34.64
CA ASN A 135 -7.21 -9.85 34.54
C ASN A 135 -6.10 -10.11 33.49
N LEU A 136 -5.43 -9.07 32.98
CA LEU A 136 -4.31 -9.23 32.08
C LEU A 136 -3.08 -9.64 32.91
N ASP A 137 -2.64 -10.89 32.78
CA ASP A 137 -1.57 -11.44 33.62
C ASP A 137 -0.16 -11.32 33.00
N ASN A 138 -0.07 -11.21 31.67
CA ASN A 138 1.21 -11.14 30.95
C ASN A 138 1.21 -10.00 29.92
N PRO A 139 1.22 -8.73 30.37
CA PRO A 139 1.25 -7.58 29.47
C PRO A 139 2.56 -7.49 28.67
N SER A 140 3.70 -8.00 29.18
CA SER A 140 4.95 -8.02 28.43
C SER A 140 4.82 -8.83 27.14
N GLN A 141 4.23 -10.02 27.20
CA GLN A 141 4.02 -10.85 26.01
C GLN A 141 3.08 -10.17 24.99
N LEU A 142 1.97 -9.61 25.47
CA LEU A 142 1.02 -8.89 24.63
C LEU A 142 1.68 -7.70 23.94
N MET A 143 2.38 -6.85 24.69
CA MET A 143 2.97 -5.63 24.14
C MET A 143 4.18 -5.90 23.26
N ASN A 144 4.97 -6.95 23.50
CA ASN A 144 5.99 -7.37 22.53
C ASN A 144 5.38 -7.78 21.18
N TRP A 145 4.23 -8.46 21.21
CA TRP A 145 3.54 -8.87 19.99
C TRP A 145 3.00 -7.66 19.20
N TRP A 146 2.33 -6.72 19.88
CA TRP A 146 1.88 -5.47 19.26
C TRP A 146 3.03 -4.60 18.77
N ASP A 147 4.12 -4.53 19.53
CA ASP A 147 5.33 -3.81 19.13
C ASP A 147 5.91 -4.37 17.83
N SER A 148 5.96 -5.71 17.73
CA SER A 148 6.39 -6.40 16.51
C SER A 148 5.46 -6.11 15.33
N ALA A 149 4.14 -6.10 15.57
CA ALA A 149 3.14 -5.80 14.53
C ALA A 149 3.34 -4.40 13.93
N LEU A 150 3.44 -3.38 14.78
CA LEU A 150 3.65 -2.00 14.30
C LEU A 150 5.03 -1.83 13.67
N ASN A 151 6.07 -2.47 14.20
CA ASN A 151 7.38 -2.45 13.57
C ASN A 151 7.34 -3.07 12.15
N MET A 152 6.60 -4.17 11.96
CA MET A 152 6.38 -4.77 10.64
C MET A 152 5.62 -3.82 9.69
N GLU A 153 4.61 -3.09 10.17
CA GLU A 153 3.96 -2.06 9.34
C GLU A 153 4.91 -0.91 8.98
N HIS A 154 5.70 -0.38 9.93
CA HIS A 154 6.71 0.64 9.64
C HIS A 154 7.66 0.19 8.52
N HIS A 155 8.14 -1.06 8.60
CA HIS A 155 9.03 -1.64 7.58
C HIS A 155 8.31 -1.79 6.23
N LEU A 156 7.08 -2.27 6.22
CA LEU A 156 6.31 -2.49 4.99
C LEU A 156 6.13 -1.19 4.18
N TYR A 157 5.85 -0.07 4.84
CA TYR A 157 5.71 1.22 4.15
C TYR A 157 7.04 1.95 3.95
N GLY A 158 8.09 1.55 4.66
CA GLY A 158 9.49 1.89 4.39
C GLY A 158 9.94 3.26 4.91
N PHE A 159 9.16 3.92 5.77
CA PHE A 159 9.58 5.16 6.44
C PHE A 159 10.25 4.83 7.78
N GLU A 160 11.58 4.69 7.77
CA GLU A 160 12.33 4.39 8.98
C GLU A 160 13.41 5.45 9.29
N PRO A 161 13.57 5.86 10.57
CA PRO A 161 12.74 5.48 11.71
C PRO A 161 11.34 6.12 11.64
N TRP A 162 10.31 5.39 12.09
CA TRP A 162 8.95 5.94 12.14
C TRP A 162 8.90 7.13 13.11
N PRO A 163 8.26 8.26 12.74
CA PRO A 163 8.51 9.53 13.41
C PRO A 163 7.75 9.69 14.74
N ARG A 164 6.82 8.78 15.05
CA ARG A 164 5.99 8.84 16.27
C ARG A 164 5.45 7.46 16.63
N VAL A 165 5.24 7.19 17.91
CA VAL A 165 4.51 6.00 18.37
C VAL A 165 3.06 6.04 17.89
N GLU A 166 2.48 4.93 17.44
CA GLU A 166 1.05 4.86 17.12
C GLU A 166 0.21 4.76 18.39
N ARG A 167 -1.01 5.32 18.37
CA ARG A 167 -1.87 5.40 19.56
C ARG A 167 -3.30 5.02 19.24
N ALA A 168 -3.86 4.14 20.04
CA ALA A 168 -5.24 3.69 20.03
C ALA A 168 -6.04 4.17 21.25
N VAL A 169 -7.30 4.55 21.06
CA VAL A 169 -8.27 4.81 22.12
C VAL A 169 -9.56 4.05 21.84
N PHE A 170 -9.94 3.21 22.79
CA PHE A 170 -11.14 2.37 22.71
C PHE A 170 -12.31 3.01 23.45
N ASP A 171 -13.38 3.34 22.74
CA ASP A 171 -14.47 4.19 23.25
C ASP A 171 -15.84 3.52 23.11
N VAL A 172 -16.77 3.88 23.98
CA VAL A 172 -18.16 3.40 23.93
C VAL A 172 -18.92 3.92 22.69
N GLN A 173 -18.43 5.01 22.11
CA GLN A 173 -18.92 5.58 20.86
C GLN A 173 -17.86 6.44 20.17
N ILE A 174 -17.66 6.18 18.88
CA ILE A 174 -16.77 6.93 17.98
C ILE A 174 -17.56 7.65 16.87
N SER A 175 -16.93 8.58 16.18
CA SER A 175 -17.53 9.50 15.20
C SER A 175 -17.88 8.83 13.88
N ALA A 176 -17.16 7.76 13.50
CA ALA A 176 -17.38 7.01 12.26
C ALA A 176 -17.13 5.51 12.45
N GLY A 177 -17.85 4.68 11.70
CA GLY A 177 -17.56 3.24 11.62
C GLY A 177 -17.62 2.45 12.94
N TRP A 178 -16.94 1.31 12.92
CA TRP A 178 -16.63 0.47 14.09
C TRP A 178 -15.23 0.77 14.64
N MET A 179 -14.33 1.15 13.74
CA MET A 179 -13.00 1.69 13.98
C MET A 179 -12.75 2.78 12.92
N HIS A 180 -11.80 3.68 13.18
CA HIS A 180 -11.27 4.59 12.17
C HIS A 180 -9.86 5.06 12.50
N SER A 181 -9.07 5.30 11.46
CA SER A 181 -7.71 5.86 11.52
C SER A 181 -7.66 7.29 12.05
N GLY A 182 -6.45 7.74 12.38
CA GLY A 182 -6.17 9.03 13.00
C GLY A 182 -5.13 8.93 14.11
N TYR A 183 -4.89 10.06 14.79
CA TYR A 183 -4.03 10.09 15.96
C TYR A 183 -4.74 10.78 17.13
N PRO A 184 -5.36 10.02 18.05
CA PRO A 184 -5.35 8.56 18.13
C PRO A 184 -6.23 7.87 17.08
N PHE A 185 -5.86 6.64 16.72
CA PHE A 185 -6.74 5.63 16.14
C PHE A 185 -7.89 5.37 17.13
N MET A 186 -9.11 5.28 16.64
CA MET A 186 -10.31 5.12 17.47
C MET A 186 -11.00 3.80 17.15
N ALA A 187 -11.37 3.05 18.18
CA ALA A 187 -12.10 1.80 18.05
C ALA A 187 -13.23 1.71 19.06
N HIS A 188 -14.25 0.89 18.78
CA HIS A 188 -15.27 0.60 19.78
C HIS A 188 -14.68 -0.23 20.93
N ASP A 189 -15.03 0.12 22.16
CA ASP A 189 -14.60 -0.58 23.38
C ASP A 189 -14.97 -2.08 23.42
N LEU A 190 -15.95 -2.50 22.63
CA LEU A 190 -16.36 -3.89 22.46
C LEU A 190 -15.28 -4.77 21.82
N SER A 191 -14.28 -4.18 21.14
CA SER A 191 -13.13 -4.89 20.60
C SER A 191 -12.02 -5.13 21.63
N VAL A 192 -12.05 -4.46 22.79
CA VAL A 192 -10.97 -4.54 23.79
C VAL A 192 -10.70 -5.97 24.28
N PRO A 193 -11.71 -6.80 24.64
CA PRO A 193 -11.45 -8.13 25.18
C PRO A 193 -10.59 -9.01 24.27
N ASP A 194 -10.72 -8.84 22.96
CA ASP A 194 -9.97 -9.58 21.95
C ASP A 194 -8.59 -8.95 21.73
N VAL A 195 -8.52 -7.62 21.59
CA VAL A 195 -7.27 -6.87 21.35
C VAL A 195 -6.25 -6.97 22.49
N VAL A 196 -6.71 -7.04 23.74
CA VAL A 196 -5.82 -7.21 24.92
C VAL A 196 -5.55 -8.68 25.26
N ASN A 197 -6.04 -9.61 24.44
CA ASN A 197 -5.82 -11.04 24.62
C ASN A 197 -4.76 -11.52 23.63
N TYR A 198 -3.54 -11.71 24.13
CA TYR A 198 -2.42 -12.20 23.32
C TYR A 198 -2.76 -13.51 22.58
N THR A 199 -3.36 -14.49 23.25
CA THR A 199 -3.69 -15.77 22.62
C THR A 199 -4.65 -15.56 21.46
N TYR A 200 -5.71 -14.77 21.66
CA TYR A 200 -6.64 -14.46 20.58
C TYR A 200 -5.95 -13.78 19.40
N MET A 201 -5.21 -12.69 19.63
CA MET A 201 -4.55 -11.91 18.59
C MET A 201 -3.49 -12.74 17.84
N SER A 202 -2.70 -13.53 18.54
CA SER A 202 -1.65 -14.36 17.93
C SER A 202 -2.20 -15.53 17.12
N GLU A 203 -3.40 -16.03 17.42
CA GLU A 203 -4.02 -17.17 16.71
C GLU A 203 -4.98 -16.73 15.59
N ASN A 204 -5.62 -15.56 15.75
CA ASN A 204 -6.71 -15.13 14.86
C ASN A 204 -6.41 -13.81 14.14
N GLY A 205 -5.55 -12.96 14.71
CA GLY A 205 -5.36 -11.58 14.25
C GLY A 205 -6.63 -10.73 14.34
N ASP A 206 -6.55 -9.50 13.83
CA ASP A 206 -7.72 -8.65 13.59
C ASP A 206 -7.47 -7.81 12.33
N TRP A 207 -8.09 -8.22 11.22
CA TRP A 207 -7.95 -7.52 9.95
C TRP A 207 -8.34 -6.04 10.06
N GLY A 208 -9.39 -5.73 10.84
CA GLY A 208 -9.89 -4.37 11.01
C GLY A 208 -8.90 -3.48 11.73
N MET A 209 -8.30 -3.97 12.82
CA MET A 209 -7.23 -3.26 13.51
C MET A 209 -6.04 -2.96 12.58
N PHE A 210 -5.56 -3.98 11.86
CA PHE A 210 -4.42 -3.81 10.93
C PHE A 210 -4.76 -2.90 9.75
N HIS A 211 -6.00 -2.90 9.28
CA HIS A 211 -6.48 -2.03 8.20
C HIS A 211 -6.40 -0.55 8.61
N GLU A 212 -6.87 -0.24 9.81
CA GLU A 212 -6.92 1.13 10.31
C GLU A 212 -5.54 1.67 10.72
N LEU A 213 -4.67 0.79 11.24
CA LEU A 213 -3.26 1.12 11.43
C LEU A 213 -2.58 1.32 10.07
N GLY A 214 -2.88 0.49 9.07
CA GLY A 214 -2.42 0.67 7.70
C GLY A 214 -2.76 2.03 7.12
N HIS A 215 -3.94 2.59 7.40
CA HIS A 215 -4.30 3.96 7.02
C HIS A 215 -3.36 5.02 7.63
N ASN A 216 -2.92 4.84 8.88
CA ASN A 216 -1.94 5.74 9.50
C ASN A 216 -0.56 5.66 8.84
N HIS A 217 -0.27 4.57 8.14
CA HIS A 217 1.00 4.36 7.44
C HIS A 217 0.97 4.80 5.97
N GLN A 218 -0.21 5.02 5.39
CA GLN A 218 -0.33 5.49 4.02
C GLN A 218 0.33 6.85 3.84
N TRP A 219 1.20 6.93 2.85
CA TRP A 219 1.71 8.20 2.35
C TRP A 219 0.90 8.61 1.13
N MET A 220 0.06 9.64 1.26
CA MET A 220 -0.89 10.01 0.20
C MET A 220 -0.26 10.20 -1.19
N PRO A 221 0.95 10.78 -1.35
CA PRO A 221 1.64 10.83 -2.64
C PRO A 221 1.87 9.47 -3.32
N SER A 222 1.97 8.38 -2.57
CA SER A 222 2.14 7.01 -3.10
C SER A 222 0.84 6.20 -3.18
N THR A 223 -0.29 6.78 -2.74
CA THR A 223 -1.61 6.14 -2.81
C THR A 223 -2.26 6.44 -4.14
N LEU A 224 -2.36 5.44 -5.02
CA LEU A 224 -2.97 5.57 -6.33
C LEU A 224 -4.44 6.05 -6.28
N PRO A 225 -4.96 6.62 -7.37
CA PRO A 225 -6.36 7.02 -7.46
C PRO A 225 -7.31 5.88 -7.06
N GLY A 226 -8.23 6.17 -6.12
CA GLY A 226 -9.19 5.19 -5.61
C GLY A 226 -8.63 4.14 -4.63
N ASN A 227 -7.36 4.22 -4.24
CA ASN A 227 -6.68 3.18 -3.44
C ASN A 227 -6.56 3.49 -1.95
N THR A 228 -7.20 4.55 -1.44
CA THR A 228 -7.16 4.86 -0.01
C THR A 228 -7.62 3.68 0.85
N GLU A 229 -8.65 2.95 0.42
CA GLU A 229 -9.14 1.75 1.11
C GLU A 229 -8.41 0.46 0.68
N THR A 230 -7.49 0.54 -0.28
CA THR A 230 -6.75 -0.62 -0.82
C THR A 230 -5.36 -0.71 -0.24
N SER A 231 -4.54 0.34 -0.35
CA SER A 231 -3.13 0.24 0.07
C SER A 231 -2.98 0.12 1.58
N CYS A 232 -3.95 0.59 2.37
CA CYS A 232 -3.99 0.32 3.82
C CYS A 232 -4.06 -1.19 4.13
N ASN A 233 -4.72 -1.99 3.27
CA ASN A 233 -4.82 -3.44 3.43
C ASN A 233 -3.50 -4.18 3.14
N PHE A 234 -2.44 -3.49 2.69
CA PHE A 234 -1.11 -4.12 2.64
C PHE A 234 -0.67 -4.53 4.05
N ALA A 235 -0.92 -3.68 5.06
CA ALA A 235 -0.68 -4.01 6.47
C ALA A 235 -1.52 -5.22 6.91
N SER A 236 -2.82 -5.22 6.59
CA SER A 236 -3.71 -6.32 6.94
C SER A 236 -3.24 -7.65 6.35
N VAL A 237 -2.90 -7.69 5.06
CA VAL A 237 -2.40 -8.93 4.45
C VAL A 237 -1.08 -9.34 5.06
N TYR A 238 -0.12 -8.41 5.17
CA TYR A 238 1.21 -8.72 5.67
C TYR A 238 1.20 -9.25 7.10
N LEU A 239 0.47 -8.60 8.01
CA LEU A 239 0.39 -9.05 9.40
C LEU A 239 -0.40 -10.35 9.55
N MET A 240 -1.51 -10.53 8.82
CA MET A 240 -2.25 -11.79 8.89
C MET A 240 -1.39 -12.97 8.43
N GLU A 241 -0.67 -12.83 7.31
CA GLU A 241 0.15 -13.90 6.75
C GLU A 241 1.42 -14.14 7.56
N ASP A 242 2.20 -13.10 7.85
CA ASP A 242 3.57 -13.25 8.35
C ASP A 242 3.68 -13.18 9.87
N LEU A 243 2.81 -12.39 10.53
CA LEU A 243 2.79 -12.31 12.00
C LEU A 243 1.85 -13.35 12.62
N VAL A 244 0.64 -13.52 12.07
CA VAL A 244 -0.38 -14.42 12.63
C VAL A 244 -0.29 -15.82 12.01
N GLY A 245 0.11 -15.95 10.75
CA GLY A 245 0.22 -17.25 10.07
C GLY A 245 -1.10 -17.74 9.47
N VAL A 246 -2.04 -16.84 9.15
CA VAL A 246 -3.34 -17.15 8.55
C VAL A 246 -3.65 -16.21 7.39
N GLN A 247 -4.58 -16.60 6.52
CA GLN A 247 -4.89 -15.78 5.34
C GLN A 247 -5.69 -14.50 5.65
N GLY A 248 -6.47 -14.50 6.73
CA GLY A 248 -7.29 -13.35 7.13
C GLY A 248 -8.62 -13.23 6.40
N HIS A 249 -8.88 -12.09 5.75
CA HIS A 249 -10.21 -11.72 5.27
C HIS A 249 -10.68 -12.58 4.09
N SER A 250 -11.95 -12.95 4.05
CA SER A 250 -12.48 -13.86 3.01
C SER A 250 -12.34 -13.33 1.57
N ALA A 251 -12.21 -12.01 1.38
CA ALA A 251 -12.03 -11.42 0.05
C ALA A 251 -10.67 -11.76 -0.59
N VAL A 252 -9.67 -12.16 0.21
CA VAL A 252 -8.38 -12.64 -0.33
C VAL A 252 -8.35 -14.15 -0.58
N ASP A 253 -9.44 -14.87 -0.29
CA ASP A 253 -9.59 -16.30 -0.63
C ASP A 253 -9.35 -16.52 -2.13
N PRO A 254 -8.55 -17.54 -2.55
CA PRO A 254 -8.17 -17.69 -3.95
C PRO A 254 -9.35 -17.87 -4.90
N VAL A 255 -10.43 -18.53 -4.46
CA VAL A 255 -11.65 -18.73 -5.27
C VAL A 255 -12.40 -17.42 -5.44
N GLN A 256 -12.49 -16.61 -4.37
CA GLN A 256 -13.10 -15.28 -4.47
C GLN A 256 -12.29 -14.34 -5.34
N ARG A 257 -10.95 -14.36 -5.22
CA ARG A 257 -10.03 -13.57 -6.06
C ARG A 257 -10.18 -13.96 -7.53
N GLU A 258 -10.11 -15.25 -7.86
CA GLU A 258 -10.29 -15.73 -9.24
C GLU A 258 -11.64 -15.26 -9.82
N SER A 259 -12.74 -15.47 -9.10
CA SER A 259 -14.08 -15.05 -9.55
C SER A 259 -14.17 -13.54 -9.80
N ARG A 260 -13.60 -12.75 -8.88
CA ARG A 260 -13.59 -11.28 -8.98
C ARG A 260 -12.74 -10.80 -10.16
N MET A 261 -11.55 -11.35 -10.34
CA MET A 261 -10.69 -11.01 -11.48
C MET A 261 -11.35 -11.37 -12.80
N ARG A 262 -11.93 -12.57 -12.94
CA ARG A 262 -12.69 -12.95 -14.14
C ARG A 262 -13.79 -11.93 -14.46
N SER A 263 -14.60 -11.58 -13.46
CA SER A 263 -15.66 -10.59 -13.64
C SER A 263 -15.14 -9.19 -14.05
N TYR A 264 -13.95 -8.79 -13.59
CA TYR A 264 -13.36 -7.51 -13.93
C TYR A 264 -12.84 -7.49 -15.37
N PHE A 265 -12.12 -8.53 -15.78
CA PHE A 265 -11.59 -8.63 -17.14
C PHE A 265 -12.71 -8.87 -18.18
N ASP A 266 -13.76 -9.62 -17.84
CA ASP A 266 -14.97 -9.77 -18.68
C ASP A 266 -15.72 -8.43 -18.91
N ASP A 267 -15.53 -7.45 -18.01
CA ASP A 267 -16.03 -6.08 -18.15
C ASP A 267 -15.08 -5.17 -18.95
N GLY A 268 -14.06 -5.74 -19.60
CA GLY A 268 -13.14 -5.03 -20.49
C GLY A 268 -12.09 -4.19 -19.76
N SER A 269 -11.65 -4.63 -18.59
CA SER A 269 -10.62 -3.96 -17.78
C SER A 269 -10.96 -2.51 -17.44
N ASN A 270 -12.24 -2.24 -17.15
CA ASN A 270 -12.71 -0.89 -16.89
C ASN A 270 -12.22 -0.38 -15.52
N ILE A 271 -11.20 0.47 -15.53
CA ILE A 271 -10.59 1.05 -14.32
C ILE A 271 -11.61 1.79 -13.42
N SER A 272 -12.75 2.27 -13.95
CA SER A 272 -13.79 2.88 -13.11
C SER A 272 -14.46 1.89 -12.15
N ASN A 273 -14.36 0.58 -12.43
CA ASN A 273 -14.91 -0.51 -11.63
C ASN A 273 -13.82 -1.18 -10.76
N TRP A 274 -12.63 -0.58 -10.68
CA TRP A 274 -11.50 -1.03 -9.86
C TRP A 274 -11.80 -0.81 -8.38
N SER A 275 -12.61 -1.72 -7.82
CA SER A 275 -12.99 -1.73 -6.41
C SER A 275 -11.82 -2.06 -5.50
N VAL A 276 -11.97 -1.78 -4.19
CA VAL A 276 -10.95 -2.02 -3.15
C VAL A 276 -10.23 -3.36 -3.32
N TRP A 277 -11.01 -4.44 -3.45
CA TRP A 277 -10.49 -5.81 -3.53
C TRP A 277 -9.91 -6.15 -4.90
N THR A 278 -10.42 -5.55 -5.97
CA THR A 278 -9.86 -5.74 -7.32
C THR A 278 -8.51 -5.05 -7.42
N ALA A 279 -8.40 -3.84 -6.85
CA ALA A 279 -7.15 -3.14 -6.70
C ALA A 279 -6.16 -3.90 -5.83
N LEU A 280 -6.60 -4.47 -4.71
CA LEU A 280 -5.74 -5.30 -3.88
C LEU A 280 -5.19 -6.51 -4.68
N ASP A 281 -6.00 -7.18 -5.50
CA ASP A 281 -5.54 -8.30 -6.34
C ASP A 281 -4.42 -7.90 -7.30
N THR A 282 -4.47 -6.68 -7.87
CA THR A 282 -3.42 -6.12 -8.73
C THR A 282 -2.07 -6.06 -7.99
N PHE A 283 -2.03 -5.66 -6.73
CA PHE A 283 -0.79 -5.65 -5.94
C PHE A 283 -0.40 -7.02 -5.41
N LEU A 284 -1.38 -7.85 -5.03
CA LEU A 284 -1.10 -9.18 -4.47
C LEU A 284 -0.42 -10.11 -5.48
N ILE A 285 -0.77 -10.00 -6.77
CA ILE A 285 -0.07 -10.77 -7.82
C ILE A 285 1.41 -10.36 -7.92
N ILE A 286 1.72 -9.07 -7.76
CA ILE A 286 3.12 -8.59 -7.73
C ILE A 286 3.82 -9.09 -6.46
N LYS A 287 3.16 -9.00 -5.30
CA LYS A 287 3.66 -9.53 -4.03
C LYS A 287 3.91 -11.05 -4.08
N GLU A 288 3.08 -11.80 -4.78
CA GLU A 288 3.23 -13.26 -4.94
C GLU A 288 4.46 -13.63 -5.79
N GLU A 289 4.81 -12.79 -6.77
CA GLU A 289 5.98 -13.01 -7.63
C GLU A 289 7.28 -12.54 -6.99
N TRP A 290 7.30 -11.34 -6.40
CA TRP A 290 8.53 -10.68 -5.94
C TRP A 290 8.60 -10.40 -4.43
N GLY A 291 7.54 -10.66 -3.67
CA GLY A 291 7.46 -10.34 -2.24
C GLY A 291 7.08 -8.89 -1.96
N TRP A 292 7.01 -8.54 -0.67
CA TRP A 292 6.67 -7.18 -0.24
C TRP A 292 7.79 -6.16 -0.49
N ASP A 293 9.05 -6.58 -0.51
CA ASP A 293 10.22 -5.70 -0.64
C ASP A 293 10.13 -4.77 -1.86
N VAL A 294 9.65 -5.26 -3.00
CA VAL A 294 9.52 -4.42 -4.22
C VAL A 294 8.43 -3.35 -4.08
N ILE A 295 7.37 -3.65 -3.32
CA ILE A 295 6.30 -2.70 -3.02
C ILE A 295 6.83 -1.67 -2.02
N THR A 296 7.48 -2.14 -0.95
CA THR A 296 8.12 -1.29 0.06
C THR A 296 9.13 -0.32 -0.57
N GLU A 297 10.05 -0.80 -1.39
CA GLU A 297 11.04 0.04 -2.07
C GLU A 297 10.36 1.07 -2.97
N THR A 298 9.32 0.68 -3.72
CA THR A 298 8.56 1.61 -4.58
C THR A 298 7.82 2.68 -3.76
N LEU A 299 7.18 2.31 -2.65
CA LEU A 299 6.53 3.26 -1.72
C LEU A 299 7.54 4.25 -1.13
N SER A 300 8.72 3.75 -0.78
CA SER A 300 9.76 4.51 -0.09
C SER A 300 10.33 5.66 -0.93
N LEU A 301 10.33 5.53 -2.25
CA LEU A 301 10.81 6.56 -3.18
C LEU A 301 10.08 7.90 -2.95
N TYR A 302 8.78 7.86 -2.66
CA TYR A 302 7.94 9.04 -2.51
C TYR A 302 8.30 9.92 -1.31
N TYR A 303 9.00 9.39 -0.31
CA TYR A 303 9.41 10.18 0.87
C TYR A 303 10.52 11.17 0.57
N THR A 304 11.29 10.94 -0.48
CA THR A 304 12.45 11.76 -0.85
C THR A 304 12.21 12.61 -2.09
N LEU A 305 11.01 12.54 -2.67
CA LEU A 305 10.68 13.33 -3.86
C LEU A 305 10.67 14.83 -3.56
N PRO A 306 11.31 15.65 -4.40
CA PRO A 306 11.05 17.08 -4.44
C PRO A 306 9.55 17.35 -4.62
N THR A 307 9.03 18.39 -3.97
CA THR A 307 7.59 18.71 -3.98
C THR A 307 7.04 18.94 -5.39
N ASP A 308 7.87 19.43 -6.32
CA ASP A 308 7.54 19.65 -7.72
C ASP A 308 7.67 18.40 -8.61
N GLU A 309 8.20 17.30 -8.08
CA GLU A 309 8.30 15.99 -8.75
C GLU A 309 7.26 14.98 -8.22
N ILE A 310 6.48 15.33 -7.19
CA ILE A 310 5.37 14.50 -6.73
C ILE A 310 4.33 14.42 -7.86
N PRO A 311 3.97 13.21 -8.34
CA PRO A 311 2.97 13.06 -9.39
C PRO A 311 1.61 13.58 -8.91
N ILE A 312 0.88 14.29 -9.76
CA ILE A 312 -0.42 14.87 -9.40
C ILE A 312 -1.50 14.44 -10.39
N GLY A 313 -2.57 13.85 -9.85
CA GLY A 313 -3.74 13.46 -10.60
C GLY A 313 -3.57 12.12 -11.30
N ASP A 314 -4.69 11.58 -11.77
CA ASP A 314 -4.80 10.14 -12.00
C ASP A 314 -3.74 9.59 -12.97
N ILE A 315 -3.52 10.27 -14.09
CA ILE A 315 -2.60 9.78 -15.13
C ILE A 315 -1.15 9.79 -14.64
N GLU A 316 -0.68 10.87 -14.03
CA GLU A 316 0.71 10.96 -13.59
C GLU A 316 1.01 9.96 -12.47
N GLU A 317 0.09 9.82 -11.51
CA GLU A 317 0.21 8.89 -10.39
C GLU A 317 0.33 7.43 -10.85
N PHE A 318 -0.53 6.98 -11.78
CA PHE A 318 -0.44 5.63 -12.34
C PHE A 318 0.85 5.40 -13.11
N ASN A 319 1.25 6.34 -13.97
CA ASN A 319 2.45 6.18 -14.80
C ASN A 319 3.73 6.19 -13.95
N TYR A 320 3.80 7.06 -12.93
CA TYR A 320 4.91 7.13 -12.01
C TYR A 320 5.06 5.80 -11.23
N TRP A 321 3.96 5.29 -10.66
CA TRP A 321 3.97 3.99 -9.98
C TRP A 321 4.51 2.86 -10.86
N VAL A 322 3.97 2.73 -12.08
CA VAL A 322 4.38 1.64 -13.01
C VAL A 322 5.85 1.76 -13.40
N MET A 323 6.35 2.97 -13.65
CA MET A 323 7.77 3.17 -13.96
C MET A 323 8.67 2.72 -12.82
N HIS A 324 8.38 3.15 -11.61
CA HIS A 324 9.22 2.85 -10.46
C HIS A 324 9.15 1.39 -10.05
N LEU A 325 7.95 0.80 -10.01
CA LEU A 325 7.80 -0.62 -9.70
C LEU A 325 8.47 -1.52 -10.75
N SER A 326 8.43 -1.12 -12.03
CA SER A 326 9.15 -1.84 -13.09
C SER A 326 10.66 -1.79 -12.89
N ASN A 327 11.20 -0.63 -12.53
CA ASN A 327 12.64 -0.51 -12.22
C ASN A 327 13.04 -1.33 -10.99
N THR A 328 12.22 -1.34 -9.94
CA THR A 328 12.44 -2.12 -8.72
C THR A 328 12.42 -3.62 -8.98
N THR A 329 11.45 -4.11 -9.77
CA THR A 329 11.38 -5.54 -10.13
C THR A 329 12.41 -5.96 -11.17
N GLY A 330 12.93 -5.01 -11.95
CA GLY A 330 13.78 -5.28 -13.11
C GLY A 330 13.03 -5.82 -14.33
N TYR A 331 11.70 -5.73 -14.33
CA TYR A 331 10.83 -6.14 -15.44
C TYR A 331 9.96 -4.97 -15.89
N ASN A 332 9.67 -4.89 -17.18
CA ASN A 332 8.68 -3.97 -17.72
C ASN A 332 7.27 -4.46 -17.35
N LEU A 333 6.63 -3.77 -16.39
CA LEU A 333 5.28 -4.07 -15.92
C LEU A 333 4.21 -3.22 -16.61
N ALA A 334 4.56 -2.43 -17.62
CA ALA A 334 3.57 -1.62 -18.34
C ALA A 334 2.50 -2.48 -19.04
N PRO A 335 2.82 -3.59 -19.73
CA PRO A 335 1.78 -4.48 -20.28
C PRO A 335 0.83 -5.02 -19.21
N TYR A 336 1.37 -5.48 -18.07
CA TYR A 336 0.58 -5.99 -16.94
C TYR A 336 -0.39 -4.95 -16.37
N HIS A 337 0.08 -3.74 -16.09
CA HIS A 337 -0.78 -2.69 -15.54
C HIS A 337 -1.76 -2.13 -16.58
N ALA A 338 -1.39 -2.10 -17.85
CA ALA A 338 -2.29 -1.76 -18.94
C ALA A 338 -3.43 -2.79 -19.07
N ALA A 339 -3.15 -4.09 -18.85
CA ALA A 339 -4.19 -5.11 -18.79
C ALA A 339 -5.22 -4.83 -17.68
N TRP A 340 -4.79 -4.27 -16.55
CA TRP A 340 -5.69 -3.79 -15.49
C TRP A 340 -6.43 -2.48 -15.80
N GLY A 341 -6.19 -1.86 -16.97
CA GLY A 341 -6.85 -0.63 -17.39
C GLY A 341 -6.16 0.66 -16.96
N PHE A 342 -4.90 0.59 -16.49
CA PHE A 342 -4.16 1.79 -16.09
C PHE A 342 -3.96 2.71 -17.31
N PRO A 343 -4.19 4.03 -17.19
CA PRO A 343 -4.09 4.98 -18.30
C PRO A 343 -2.63 5.33 -18.60
N LEU A 344 -1.86 4.34 -19.05
CA LEU A 344 -0.44 4.50 -19.35
C LEU A 344 -0.22 5.29 -20.64
N ASN A 345 0.77 6.18 -20.61
CA ASN A 345 1.15 7.00 -21.75
C ASN A 345 2.38 6.42 -22.46
N GLN A 346 2.63 6.87 -23.70
CA GLN A 346 3.74 6.36 -24.50
C GLN A 346 5.12 6.58 -23.84
N GLN A 347 5.30 7.66 -23.07
CA GLN A 347 6.59 7.94 -22.42
C GLN A 347 6.94 6.87 -21.38
N THR A 348 5.94 6.33 -20.68
CA THR A 348 6.15 5.20 -19.75
C THR A 348 6.57 3.93 -20.49
N TYR A 349 5.95 3.61 -21.63
CA TYR A 349 6.39 2.47 -22.44
C TYR A 349 7.81 2.65 -22.97
N ASP A 350 8.14 3.84 -23.49
CA ASP A 350 9.46 4.17 -24.01
C ASP A 350 10.53 4.11 -22.90
N ALA A 351 10.22 4.62 -21.70
CA ALA A 351 11.14 4.60 -20.56
C ALA A 351 11.47 3.18 -20.09
N LEU A 352 10.53 2.25 -20.24
CA LEU A 352 10.66 0.86 -19.80
C LEU A 352 11.13 -0.09 -20.92
N GLU A 353 11.38 0.42 -22.12
CA GLU A 353 11.73 -0.37 -23.31
C GLU A 353 12.96 -1.28 -23.09
N HIS A 354 13.88 -0.82 -22.25
CA HIS A 354 15.16 -1.47 -21.94
C HIS A 354 15.05 -2.67 -20.98
N LEU A 355 13.93 -2.84 -20.29
CA LEU A 355 13.70 -3.95 -19.36
C LEU A 355 13.01 -5.12 -20.09
N PRO A 356 13.21 -6.39 -19.70
CA PRO A 356 12.40 -7.50 -20.24
C PRO A 356 10.94 -7.41 -19.78
N VAL A 357 9.98 -7.80 -20.64
CA VAL A 357 8.56 -7.88 -20.22
C VAL A 357 8.35 -9.05 -19.26
N TRP A 358 7.50 -8.85 -18.26
CA TRP A 358 7.00 -9.94 -17.44
C TRP A 358 5.97 -10.77 -18.21
N VAL A 359 6.43 -11.84 -18.86
CA VAL A 359 5.60 -12.70 -19.74
C VAL A 359 5.04 -13.95 -19.05
N ASN A 360 5.36 -14.15 -17.77
CA ASN A 360 4.87 -15.28 -16.97
C ASN A 360 3.81 -14.85 -15.94
N ASP A 361 3.23 -13.65 -16.11
CA ASP A 361 2.17 -13.15 -15.24
C ASP A 361 0.95 -14.06 -15.28
N SER A 362 0.26 -14.21 -14.14
CA SER A 362 -0.87 -15.13 -13.99
C SER A 362 -2.13 -14.70 -14.73
N LEU A 363 -2.18 -13.48 -15.28
CA LEU A 363 -3.33 -13.01 -16.07
C LEU A 363 -3.33 -13.62 -17.47
N ARG A 364 -2.14 -13.85 -18.03
CA ARG A 364 -1.92 -14.23 -19.41
C ARG A 364 -2.60 -15.55 -19.76
N GLY A 365 -3.62 -15.46 -20.62
CA GLY A 365 -4.38 -16.61 -21.10
C GLY A 365 -5.57 -16.97 -20.23
N ASP A 366 -5.44 -16.94 -18.90
CA ASP A 366 -6.52 -17.32 -18.00
C ASP A 366 -7.53 -16.20 -17.75
N PHE A 367 -7.08 -14.94 -17.81
CA PHE A 367 -7.89 -13.76 -17.52
C PHE A 367 -7.82 -12.70 -18.62
N PHE A 368 -6.66 -12.54 -19.26
CA PHE A 368 -6.42 -11.49 -20.23
C PHE A 368 -5.63 -11.99 -21.45
N VAL A 369 -6.02 -11.49 -22.63
CA VAL A 369 -5.37 -11.78 -23.92
C VAL A 369 -4.42 -10.63 -24.27
N TYR A 370 -3.12 -10.90 -24.24
CA TYR A 370 -2.10 -9.91 -24.56
C TYR A 370 -1.77 -9.93 -26.05
N ASP A 371 -1.57 -8.74 -26.63
CA ASP A 371 -0.91 -8.58 -27.92
C ASP A 371 0.58 -8.90 -27.82
N ALA A 372 1.17 -9.42 -28.90
CA ALA A 372 2.62 -9.51 -29.00
C ALA A 372 3.24 -8.15 -29.35
N ILE A 373 4.44 -7.89 -28.83
CA ILE A 373 5.23 -6.72 -29.15
C ILE A 373 6.42 -7.18 -29.98
N ILE A 374 6.45 -6.78 -31.25
CA ILE A 374 7.54 -7.07 -32.19
C ILE A 374 8.38 -5.81 -32.38
N ARG A 375 9.70 -5.94 -32.22
CA ARG A 375 10.69 -4.86 -32.32
C ARG A 375 11.79 -5.20 -33.31
N ASP A 376 12.62 -4.22 -33.60
CA ASP A 376 13.86 -4.37 -34.39
C ASP A 376 13.68 -5.15 -35.69
N LEU A 377 12.55 -4.92 -36.35
CA LEU A 377 12.22 -5.55 -37.62
C LEU A 377 13.18 -5.00 -38.70
N ASP A 378 14.02 -5.87 -39.25
CA ASP A 378 15.10 -5.50 -40.16
C ASP A 378 15.29 -6.55 -41.28
N VAL A 379 16.03 -6.17 -42.32
CA VAL A 379 16.35 -6.99 -43.50
C VAL A 379 17.86 -7.10 -43.68
N GLN A 380 18.37 -8.32 -43.80
CA GLN A 380 19.80 -8.55 -44.02
C GLN A 380 20.02 -9.67 -45.05
N ASN A 381 21.27 -9.85 -45.45
CA ASN A 381 21.73 -10.91 -46.38
C ASN A 381 20.93 -10.98 -47.69
N THR A 382 20.47 -9.84 -48.20
CA THR A 382 19.70 -9.78 -49.45
C THR A 382 20.53 -10.21 -50.66
N THR A 383 20.03 -11.18 -51.43
CA THR A 383 20.60 -11.65 -52.71
C THR A 383 19.72 -11.16 -53.87
N ASP A 384 19.89 -11.74 -55.06
CA ASP A 384 19.02 -11.50 -56.21
C ASP A 384 17.67 -12.25 -56.11
N ASP A 385 17.55 -13.26 -55.24
CA ASP A 385 16.37 -14.12 -55.10
C ASP A 385 15.89 -14.37 -53.65
N THR A 386 16.67 -13.98 -52.64
CA THR A 386 16.35 -14.15 -51.22
C THR A 386 16.62 -12.90 -50.38
N THR A 387 16.02 -12.85 -49.19
CA THR A 387 16.43 -11.95 -48.11
C THR A 387 16.12 -12.60 -46.77
N ASP A 388 16.92 -12.29 -45.75
CA ASP A 388 16.59 -12.67 -44.38
C ASP A 388 15.84 -11.52 -43.71
N ILE A 389 14.73 -11.84 -43.05
CA ILE A 389 13.98 -10.91 -42.20
C ILE A 389 14.31 -11.24 -40.75
N PHE A 390 14.79 -10.25 -40.01
CA PHE A 390 15.12 -10.34 -38.58
C PHE A 390 14.12 -9.55 -37.76
N TRP A 391 13.80 -10.03 -36.56
CA TRP A 391 12.99 -9.29 -35.60
C TRP A 391 13.26 -9.77 -34.17
N GLU A 392 12.91 -8.94 -33.21
CA GLU A 392 12.79 -9.33 -31.80
C GLU A 392 11.30 -9.51 -31.47
N THR A 393 10.95 -10.64 -30.88
CA THR A 393 9.70 -10.77 -30.13
C THR A 393 9.97 -10.35 -28.70
N TYR A 394 9.56 -9.14 -28.34
CA TYR A 394 9.81 -8.56 -27.02
C TYR A 394 8.75 -8.99 -25.99
N ASP A 395 7.47 -9.05 -26.41
CA ASP A 395 6.39 -9.75 -25.72
C ASP A 395 5.79 -10.76 -26.69
N ASN A 396 5.63 -12.02 -26.28
CA ASN A 396 5.06 -13.08 -27.09
C ASN A 396 3.52 -13.12 -27.09
N GLY A 397 2.86 -12.26 -26.31
CA GLY A 397 1.41 -12.16 -26.21
C GLY A 397 0.75 -13.43 -25.64
N THR A 398 -0.56 -13.55 -25.85
CA THR A 398 -1.35 -14.75 -25.55
C THR A 398 -1.70 -15.46 -26.86
N ASN A 399 -1.28 -16.72 -27.02
CA ASN A 399 -1.61 -17.56 -28.19
C ASN A 399 -1.31 -16.93 -29.57
N VAL A 400 -0.32 -16.03 -29.65
CA VAL A 400 -0.05 -15.25 -30.86
C VAL A 400 0.59 -16.09 -31.97
N SER A 401 0.10 -15.87 -33.19
CA SER A 401 0.73 -16.32 -34.44
C SER A 401 1.23 -15.15 -35.27
N LEU A 402 2.36 -15.36 -35.97
CA LEU A 402 2.99 -14.38 -36.83
C LEU A 402 2.83 -14.73 -38.32
N VAL A 403 2.42 -13.76 -39.13
CA VAL A 403 2.43 -13.85 -40.59
C VAL A 403 3.12 -12.62 -41.16
N PHE A 404 4.15 -12.83 -41.97
CA PHE A 404 4.81 -11.76 -42.69
C PHE A 404 4.18 -11.56 -44.06
N TYR A 405 3.70 -10.36 -44.32
CA TYR A 405 3.14 -9.97 -45.61
C TYR A 405 4.13 -9.09 -46.36
N TYR A 406 4.29 -9.34 -47.66
CA TYR A 406 5.23 -8.58 -48.47
C TYR A 406 4.82 -8.47 -49.94
N GLY A 407 5.33 -7.44 -50.61
CA GLY A 407 5.05 -7.15 -52.00
C GLY A 407 5.77 -5.92 -52.53
N VAL A 408 5.58 -5.62 -53.81
CA VAL A 408 6.20 -4.46 -54.49
C VAL A 408 5.55 -3.12 -54.13
N SER A 409 4.57 -3.13 -53.23
CA SER A 409 3.89 -1.96 -52.71
C SER A 409 3.46 -2.25 -51.28
N ASP A 410 3.69 -1.31 -50.36
CA ASP A 410 3.14 -1.37 -49.01
C ASP A 410 1.63 -1.07 -49.08
N VAL A 411 0.82 -2.07 -48.75
CA VAL A 411 -0.65 -1.91 -48.70
C VAL A 411 -1.15 -1.64 -47.28
N GLY A 412 -0.26 -1.43 -46.31
CA GLY A 412 -0.61 -1.07 -44.93
C GLY A 412 -1.03 -2.25 -44.05
N ASN A 413 -1.69 -1.94 -42.94
CA ASN A 413 -2.08 -2.87 -41.88
C ASN A 413 -3.36 -3.65 -42.24
N GLN A 414 -3.31 -4.42 -43.31
CA GLN A 414 -4.42 -5.25 -43.79
C GLN A 414 -3.89 -6.50 -44.49
N THR A 415 -4.68 -7.57 -44.50
CA THR A 415 -4.27 -8.84 -45.14
C THR A 415 -4.55 -8.86 -46.64
N LEU A 416 -5.57 -8.13 -47.10
CA LEU A 416 -5.95 -8.05 -48.51
C LEU A 416 -5.07 -7.06 -49.27
N GLY A 417 -4.60 -7.46 -50.45
CA GLY A 417 -3.82 -6.61 -51.36
C GLY A 417 -2.32 -6.87 -51.37
N TRP A 418 -1.78 -7.55 -50.35
CA TRP A 418 -0.41 -8.05 -50.38
C TRP A 418 -0.27 -9.14 -51.44
N THR A 419 0.80 -9.09 -52.24
CA THR A 419 1.05 -10.07 -53.30
C THR A 419 1.55 -11.39 -52.78
N SER A 420 2.12 -11.42 -51.57
CA SER A 420 2.70 -12.61 -50.96
C SER A 420 2.64 -12.54 -49.44
N SER A 421 2.64 -13.71 -48.81
CA SER A 421 2.74 -13.84 -47.35
C SER A 421 3.49 -15.11 -46.96
N SER A 422 4.03 -15.12 -45.75
CA SER A 422 4.73 -16.24 -45.13
C SER A 422 4.23 -16.43 -43.70
N ASN A 423 3.68 -17.61 -43.41
CA ASN A 423 3.24 -17.94 -42.06
C ASN A 423 4.44 -18.44 -41.24
N TRP A 424 4.73 -17.77 -40.13
CA TRP A 424 5.84 -18.08 -39.23
C TRP A 424 5.40 -18.83 -37.97
N GLY A 425 4.10 -19.05 -37.78
CA GLY A 425 3.56 -19.81 -36.65
C GLY A 425 3.62 -19.04 -35.34
N THR A 426 3.66 -19.76 -34.24
CA THR A 426 3.71 -19.18 -32.89
C THR A 426 5.07 -18.54 -32.61
N THR A 427 5.10 -17.57 -31.71
CA THR A 427 6.34 -16.86 -31.34
C THR A 427 6.68 -17.03 -29.85
N SER A 428 7.95 -16.82 -29.52
CA SER A 428 8.49 -16.84 -28.16
C SER A 428 9.41 -15.63 -27.97
N VAL A 429 9.61 -15.17 -26.74
CA VAL A 429 10.49 -14.03 -26.47
C VAL A 429 11.91 -14.28 -27.00
N GLY A 430 12.50 -13.27 -27.64
CA GLY A 430 13.88 -13.28 -28.15
C GLY A 430 14.01 -12.89 -29.62
N ASN A 431 15.24 -13.01 -30.13
CA ASN A 431 15.58 -12.68 -31.51
C ASN A 431 15.30 -13.84 -32.47
N HIS A 432 14.68 -13.54 -33.60
CA HIS A 432 14.28 -14.49 -34.63
C HIS A 432 14.74 -14.06 -36.02
N SER A 433 14.77 -15.01 -36.94
CA SER A 433 15.00 -14.74 -38.35
C SER A 433 14.29 -15.75 -39.25
N GLN A 434 13.87 -15.28 -40.44
CA GLN A 434 13.27 -16.12 -41.48
C GLN A 434 13.73 -15.66 -42.86
N THR A 435 14.14 -16.62 -43.69
CA THR A 435 14.54 -16.35 -45.08
C THR A 435 13.32 -16.37 -46.00
N ILE A 436 13.12 -15.28 -46.74
CA ILE A 436 12.16 -15.19 -47.85
C ILE A 436 12.90 -15.54 -49.13
N THR A 437 12.28 -16.39 -49.96
CA THR A 437 12.87 -16.89 -51.22
C THR A 437 11.93 -16.64 -52.40
N GLY A 438 12.46 -16.75 -53.62
CA GLY A 438 11.65 -16.58 -54.84
C GLY A 438 11.36 -15.11 -55.18
N LEU A 439 12.22 -14.20 -54.71
CA LEU A 439 12.15 -12.78 -55.04
C LEU A 439 12.68 -12.53 -56.46
N ILE A 440 12.25 -11.41 -57.05
CA ILE A 440 12.68 -10.99 -58.39
C ILE A 440 13.88 -10.05 -58.23
N ALA A 441 14.98 -10.33 -58.92
CA ALA A 441 16.19 -9.50 -58.93
C ALA A 441 15.90 -8.03 -59.29
N GLY A 442 16.59 -7.09 -58.64
CA GLY A 442 16.44 -5.65 -58.87
C GLY A 442 15.08 -5.05 -58.48
N THR A 443 14.29 -5.75 -57.67
CA THR A 443 12.94 -5.33 -57.27
C THR A 443 12.92 -4.85 -55.83
N THR A 444 12.32 -3.68 -55.60
CA THR A 444 12.06 -3.17 -54.25
C THR A 444 10.80 -3.80 -53.69
N TYR A 445 10.91 -4.41 -52.52
CA TYR A 445 9.82 -4.98 -51.74
C TYR A 445 9.60 -4.17 -50.47
N TYR A 446 8.36 -4.21 -49.99
CA TYR A 446 7.92 -3.73 -48.69
C TYR A 446 7.33 -4.90 -47.93
N GLY A 447 7.45 -4.90 -46.61
CA GLY A 447 6.85 -5.93 -45.78
C GLY A 447 6.44 -5.45 -44.40
N ARG A 448 5.49 -6.18 -43.81
CA ARG A 448 4.98 -5.97 -42.45
C ARG A 448 4.74 -7.32 -41.78
N VAL A 449 4.96 -7.38 -40.48
CA VAL A 449 4.61 -8.55 -39.66
C VAL A 449 3.24 -8.30 -39.05
N GLN A 450 2.30 -9.21 -39.30
CA GLN A 450 1.05 -9.31 -38.57
C GLN A 450 1.25 -10.27 -37.40
N ALA A 451 1.07 -9.79 -36.18
CA ALA A 451 0.85 -10.62 -35.00
C ALA A 451 -0.65 -10.64 -34.70
N PHE A 452 -1.21 -11.82 -34.45
CA PHE A 452 -2.64 -11.95 -34.15
C PHE A 452 -2.91 -13.10 -33.20
N ASN A 453 -3.97 -12.96 -32.41
CA ASN A 453 -4.56 -13.96 -31.54
C ASN A 453 -6.07 -14.04 -31.81
N GLU A 454 -6.82 -14.67 -30.91
CA GLU A 454 -8.28 -14.82 -30.96
C GLU A 454 -9.08 -13.52 -30.86
N GLU A 455 -8.53 -12.45 -30.28
CA GLU A 455 -9.22 -11.19 -29.99
C GLU A 455 -8.73 -10.00 -30.83
N SER A 456 -7.46 -9.98 -31.19
CA SER A 456 -6.78 -8.80 -31.73
C SER A 456 -5.75 -9.13 -32.81
N SER A 457 -5.38 -8.10 -33.57
CA SER A 457 -4.30 -8.15 -34.53
C SER A 457 -3.53 -6.84 -34.57
N VAL A 458 -2.22 -6.94 -34.35
CA VAL A 458 -1.27 -5.83 -34.38
C VAL A 458 -0.25 -6.00 -35.50
N TRP A 459 0.23 -4.88 -36.03
CA TRP A 459 1.10 -4.87 -37.21
C TRP A 459 2.39 -4.11 -36.91
N SER A 460 3.52 -4.71 -37.29
CA SER A 460 4.85 -4.12 -37.14
C SER A 460 5.51 -3.87 -38.50
N GLY A 461 6.29 -2.79 -38.58
CA GLY A 461 6.87 -2.27 -39.82
C GLY A 461 6.26 -0.92 -40.24
N PRO A 462 6.45 -0.50 -41.51
CA PRO A 462 6.95 -1.29 -42.62
C PRO A 462 8.48 -1.39 -42.65
N ILE A 463 8.98 -2.46 -43.25
CA ILE A 463 10.36 -2.57 -43.72
C ILE A 463 10.38 -2.57 -45.25
N SER A 464 11.52 -2.18 -45.84
CA SER A 464 11.70 -2.21 -47.29
C SER A 464 13.11 -2.63 -47.67
N TRP A 465 13.25 -3.42 -48.74
CA TRP A 465 14.54 -3.87 -49.26
C TRP A 465 14.50 -3.92 -50.79
N THR A 466 15.67 -3.92 -51.43
CA THR A 466 15.79 -4.13 -52.88
C THR A 466 16.72 -5.30 -53.13
N THR A 467 16.25 -6.30 -53.89
CA THR A 467 17.07 -7.44 -54.27
C THR A 467 18.22 -7.03 -55.19
N ASN A 468 19.34 -7.74 -55.09
CA ASN A 468 20.50 -7.46 -55.92
C ASN A 468 20.18 -7.71 -57.40
N ILE A 469 20.89 -7.01 -58.27
CA ILE A 469 20.92 -7.31 -59.69
C ILE A 469 22.21 -8.08 -59.91
N ASN A 470 22.09 -9.35 -60.31
CA ASN A 470 23.24 -10.17 -60.68
C ASN A 470 24.00 -9.58 -61.88
#